data_AF-A0A6J8DWH7-F1
#
_entry.id   AF-A0A6J8DWH7-F1
#
_cell.length_a   1.000
_cell.length_b   1.000
_cell.length_c   1.000
_cell.angle_alpha   90.00
_cell.angle_beta   90.00
_cell.angle_gamma   90.00
#
_symmetry.space_group_name_H-M   'P 1'
#
loop_
_entity.id
_entity.type
_entity.pdbx_description
1 polymer ?
#
loop_
_entity_poly.entity_id
_entity_poly.type
_entity_poly.pdbx_seq_one_letter_code
_entity_poly.pdbx_strand_id
1 'polypeptide(L)'
;MKKQVKLSFKLTKSKKNENEMDNHKDFLDDKLELLKDNDENSENFKRVNILPDLETDMPSRAWRRMSERQTFKTVTPLNIHSPVKPDCLRFVCLSDTHSKLHVDDMLNFYIPPGDILLHAGDFTMKGRPLEIERFNEALGKLSHKKKIVIAGNHELSFDESLFTEANCFGESVGVVKRYLRSKGLKSVREILTNAIYLQDSMVTVCGINIYGSPWQPRYCSWAFNVIRGEEILQKWNWIPENVDILITHGPPVGHGDLTKAGINVGCVELLNTVQKRVKPNYHLFGHIHEGYGVTTDGETLFINASSCTKGYKLSNPPIIFDVPLPPGQSKDRLLESVEVVSYSKEESSSKTVIGISKKDIDNKLLTFQQLKLTKTKAE
;
A
#
# COMPACT_ATOMS: atom_id res chain seq x y z
N MET A 1 23.13 -57.68 -26.84
CA MET A 1 23.13 -58.21 -25.45
C MET A 1 22.46 -57.20 -24.54
N LYS A 2 21.16 -57.37 -24.27
CA LYS A 2 20.38 -56.56 -23.31
C LYS A 2 20.48 -57.23 -21.95
N LYS A 3 20.90 -56.52 -20.89
CA LYS A 3 20.72 -56.96 -19.49
C LYS A 3 19.81 -55.97 -18.77
N GLN A 4 18.62 -56.47 -18.47
CA GLN A 4 17.52 -55.83 -17.78
C GLN A 4 17.63 -56.24 -16.30
N VAL A 5 17.73 -55.26 -15.39
CA VAL A 5 17.76 -55.51 -13.94
C VAL A 5 16.31 -55.69 -13.46
N LYS A 6 15.99 -56.91 -12.98
CA LYS A 6 14.76 -57.23 -12.26
C LYS A 6 15.02 -56.99 -10.76
N LEU A 7 14.27 -56.08 -10.14
CA LEU A 7 14.14 -56.00 -8.68
C LEU A 7 12.83 -56.69 -8.27
N SER A 8 12.94 -57.73 -7.45
CA SER A 8 11.82 -58.48 -6.88
C SER A 8 11.58 -58.05 -5.44
N PHE A 9 10.39 -57.53 -5.12
CA PHE A 9 9.93 -57.39 -3.74
C PHE A 9 9.00 -58.56 -3.39
N LYS A 10 9.40 -59.35 -2.38
CA LYS A 10 8.57 -60.39 -1.76
C LYS A 10 7.64 -59.74 -0.74
N LEU A 11 6.34 -59.92 -0.93
CA LEU A 11 5.29 -59.71 0.07
C LEU A 11 5.23 -60.95 0.98
N THR A 12 5.39 -60.75 2.28
CA THR A 12 5.00 -61.74 3.30
C THR A 12 3.78 -61.23 4.04
N LYS A 13 2.64 -61.92 3.86
CA LYS A 13 1.41 -61.75 4.64
C LYS A 13 1.60 -62.34 6.04
N SER A 14 1.17 -61.61 7.07
CA SER A 14 0.80 -62.17 8.36
C SER A 14 -0.64 -61.76 8.68
N LYS A 15 -1.45 -62.74 9.09
CA LYS A 15 -2.87 -62.63 9.50
C LYS A 15 -2.95 -62.51 11.03
N LYS A 16 -4.05 -61.91 11.52
CA LYS A 16 -4.57 -61.72 12.90
C LYS A 16 -4.49 -60.25 13.33
N ASN A 17 -5.53 -59.54 13.77
CA ASN A 17 -6.86 -59.91 14.27
C ASN A 17 -7.90 -58.86 13.82
N GLU A 18 -9.08 -59.32 13.41
CA GLU A 18 -10.33 -58.54 13.31
C GLU A 18 -11.01 -58.61 14.69
N ASN A 19 -11.19 -57.47 15.36
CA ASN A 19 -12.23 -57.16 16.38
C ASN A 19 -11.84 -55.96 17.27
N GLU A 20 -11.54 -54.79 16.69
CA GLU A 20 -11.44 -53.51 17.44
C GLU A 20 -11.80 -52.31 16.53
N MET A 21 -12.88 -52.43 15.76
CA MET A 21 -13.46 -51.32 15.00
C MET A 21 -14.98 -51.37 15.13
N ASP A 22 -15.51 -51.00 16.30
CA ASP A 22 -16.93 -50.63 16.41
C ASP A 22 -17.30 -49.70 17.58
N ASN A 23 -16.34 -49.15 18.35
CA ASN A 23 -16.64 -48.24 19.47
C ASN A 23 -16.07 -46.81 19.31
N HIS A 24 -15.76 -46.38 18.09
CA HIS A 24 -15.24 -45.02 17.84
C HIS A 24 -16.09 -44.15 16.90
N LYS A 25 -17.28 -44.63 16.49
CA LYS A 25 -18.24 -43.83 15.71
C LYS A 25 -19.27 -43.10 16.58
N ASP A 26 -19.67 -43.68 17.69
CA ASP A 26 -20.74 -43.07 18.52
C ASP A 26 -20.27 -41.91 19.42
N PHE A 27 -18.96 -41.66 19.54
CA PHE A 27 -18.42 -40.52 20.33
C PHE A 27 -18.17 -39.25 19.50
N LEU A 28 -18.27 -39.35 18.16
CA LEU A 28 -18.05 -38.23 17.24
C LEU A 28 -19.36 -37.63 16.71
N ASP A 29 -20.44 -38.40 16.67
CA ASP A 29 -21.74 -37.92 16.19
C ASP A 29 -22.49 -37.09 17.28
N ASP A 30 -22.40 -37.47 18.56
CA ASP A 30 -22.99 -36.69 19.67
C ASP A 30 -22.32 -35.32 19.89
N LYS A 31 -21.04 -35.16 19.51
CA LYS A 31 -20.34 -33.87 19.58
C LYS A 31 -20.61 -32.97 18.38
N LEU A 32 -21.17 -33.53 17.29
CA LEU A 32 -21.60 -32.81 16.10
C LEU A 32 -23.04 -32.30 16.20
N GLU A 33 -23.86 -32.87 17.09
CA GLU A 33 -25.24 -32.44 17.34
C GLU A 33 -25.35 -31.39 18.46
N LEU A 34 -24.40 -31.33 19.40
CA LEU A 34 -24.37 -30.34 20.50
C LEU A 34 -23.71 -28.98 20.16
N LEU A 35 -23.35 -28.74 18.89
CA LEU A 35 -22.79 -27.47 18.42
C LEU A 35 -23.70 -26.71 17.43
N LYS A 36 -24.98 -27.10 17.31
CA LYS A 36 -25.91 -26.49 16.34
C LYS A 36 -26.91 -25.48 16.89
N ASP A 37 -26.97 -25.25 18.20
CA ASP A 37 -28.09 -24.48 18.78
C ASP A 37 -27.70 -23.17 19.48
N ASN A 38 -26.62 -22.48 19.10
CA ASN A 38 -26.40 -21.10 19.54
C ASN A 38 -25.59 -20.30 18.50
N ASP A 39 -26.23 -19.89 17.41
CA ASP A 39 -25.87 -18.64 16.69
C ASP A 39 -26.92 -18.29 15.61
N GLU A 40 -28.19 -18.14 16.00
CA GLU A 40 -29.20 -17.50 15.15
C GLU A 40 -29.04 -15.96 15.21
N ASN A 41 -27.96 -15.42 14.60
CA ASN A 41 -27.89 -14.07 14.01
C ASN A 41 -26.53 -13.68 13.39
N SER A 42 -25.70 -14.65 13.00
CA SER A 42 -24.48 -14.39 12.23
C SER A 42 -24.78 -14.48 10.74
N GLU A 43 -25.01 -13.34 10.08
CA GLU A 43 -24.96 -13.27 8.62
C GLU A 43 -23.57 -13.73 8.16
N ASN A 44 -23.51 -14.98 7.68
CA ASN A 44 -22.29 -15.64 7.27
C ASN A 44 -21.82 -15.07 5.92
N PHE A 45 -21.19 -13.89 5.94
CA PHE A 45 -20.56 -13.29 4.76
C PHE A 45 -19.47 -14.25 4.25
N LYS A 46 -19.77 -14.98 3.17
CA LYS A 46 -18.76 -15.77 2.45
C LYS A 46 -17.71 -14.82 1.91
N ARG A 47 -16.53 -14.79 2.54
CA ARG A 47 -15.35 -14.05 2.05
C ARG A 47 -15.13 -14.35 0.58
N VAL A 48 -15.13 -13.32 -0.26
CA VAL A 48 -14.99 -13.49 -1.72
C VAL A 48 -13.60 -14.03 -2.02
N ASN A 49 -13.49 -15.27 -2.48
CA ASN A 49 -12.18 -15.82 -2.82
C ASN A 49 -11.77 -15.41 -4.24
N ILE A 50 -10.65 -14.69 -4.35
CA ILE A 50 -10.07 -14.32 -5.65
C ILE A 50 -9.11 -15.42 -6.08
N LEU A 51 -9.14 -15.79 -7.36
CA LEU A 51 -8.21 -16.74 -7.97
C LEU A 51 -7.29 -16.00 -8.96
N PRO A 52 -6.08 -16.50 -9.21
CA PRO A 52 -5.19 -15.96 -10.24
C PRO A 52 -5.90 -15.92 -11.60
N ASP A 53 -5.73 -14.83 -12.33
CA ASP A 53 -6.35 -14.68 -13.64
C ASP A 53 -5.56 -15.46 -14.70
N LEU A 54 -6.25 -16.15 -15.61
CA LEU A 54 -5.63 -16.92 -16.70
C LEU A 54 -4.79 -16.04 -17.65
N GLU A 55 -5.06 -14.73 -17.69
CA GLU A 55 -4.36 -13.76 -18.51
C GLU A 55 -3.47 -12.83 -17.68
N THR A 56 -3.07 -13.25 -16.46
CA THR A 56 -2.24 -12.43 -15.55
C THR A 56 -0.95 -11.90 -16.21
N ASP A 57 -0.28 -12.72 -17.03
CA ASP A 57 0.94 -12.36 -17.77
C ASP A 57 0.69 -11.59 -19.07
N MET A 58 -0.58 -11.37 -19.44
CA MET A 58 -1.01 -10.63 -20.62
C MET A 58 -1.94 -9.48 -20.22
N PRO A 59 -1.48 -8.50 -19.43
CA PRO A 59 -2.33 -7.45 -18.85
C PRO A 59 -3.16 -6.67 -19.87
N SER A 60 -2.62 -6.37 -21.06
CA SER A 60 -3.38 -5.68 -22.12
C SER A 60 -4.53 -6.54 -22.68
N ARG A 61 -4.35 -7.86 -22.72
CA ARG A 61 -5.40 -8.80 -23.15
C ARG A 61 -6.45 -8.99 -22.06
N ALA A 62 -6.00 -9.13 -20.80
CA ALA A 62 -6.88 -9.17 -19.64
C ALA A 62 -7.75 -7.91 -19.57
N TRP A 63 -7.16 -6.73 -19.73
CA TRP A 63 -7.91 -5.48 -19.73
C TRP A 63 -8.94 -5.40 -20.87
N ARG A 64 -8.58 -5.81 -22.09
CA ARG A 64 -9.54 -5.85 -23.20
C ARG A 64 -10.76 -6.71 -22.85
N ARG A 65 -10.55 -7.89 -22.28
CA ARG A 65 -11.63 -8.77 -21.82
C ARG A 65 -12.44 -8.18 -20.67
N MET A 66 -11.78 -7.54 -19.70
CA MET A 66 -12.43 -7.01 -18.49
C MET A 66 -13.20 -5.71 -18.75
N SER A 67 -12.66 -4.83 -19.61
CA SER A 67 -13.23 -3.51 -19.91
C SER A 67 -14.61 -3.58 -20.57
N GLU A 68 -14.90 -4.64 -21.35
CA GLU A 68 -16.21 -4.87 -21.98
C GLU A 68 -17.36 -5.03 -20.98
N ARG A 69 -17.06 -5.32 -19.71
CA ARG A 69 -18.04 -5.71 -18.69
C ARG A 69 -18.12 -4.74 -17.52
N GLN A 70 -17.44 -3.61 -17.59
CA GLN A 70 -17.39 -2.64 -16.50
C GLN A 70 -17.56 -1.21 -17.01
N THR A 71 -17.98 -0.33 -16.11
CA THR A 71 -17.92 1.09 -16.39
C THR A 71 -16.47 1.53 -16.37
N PHE A 72 -16.10 2.45 -17.26
CA PHE A 72 -14.82 3.14 -17.21
C PHE A 72 -15.04 4.59 -17.62
N LYS A 73 -14.68 5.53 -16.75
CA LYS A 73 -14.78 6.96 -17.03
C LYS A 73 -13.53 7.69 -16.56
N THR A 74 -12.99 8.57 -17.39
CA THR A 74 -12.00 9.55 -16.96
C THR A 74 -12.68 10.61 -16.10
N VAL A 75 -12.04 10.98 -15.00
CA VAL A 75 -12.53 11.98 -14.05
C VAL A 75 -11.58 13.17 -14.07
N THR A 76 -12.12 14.38 -14.18
CA THR A 76 -11.31 15.59 -14.03
C THR A 76 -11.00 15.80 -12.54
N PRO A 77 -9.73 15.89 -12.12
CA PRO A 77 -9.37 16.16 -10.73
C PRO A 77 -10.00 17.45 -10.21
N LEU A 78 -10.28 17.49 -8.91
CA LEU A 78 -10.76 18.70 -8.26
C LEU A 78 -9.70 19.81 -8.37
N ASN A 79 -10.15 21.04 -8.68
CA ASN A 79 -9.25 22.19 -8.73
C ASN A 79 -8.66 22.47 -7.34
N ILE A 80 -7.35 22.68 -7.25
CA ILE A 80 -6.63 22.89 -5.98
C ILE A 80 -7.13 24.08 -5.14
N HIS A 81 -7.81 25.05 -5.76
CA HIS A 81 -8.40 26.22 -5.10
C HIS A 81 -9.87 26.02 -4.70
N SER A 82 -10.45 24.85 -4.98
CA SER A 82 -11.84 24.55 -4.60
C SER A 82 -12.01 24.63 -3.09
N PRO A 83 -13.08 25.25 -2.57
CA PRO A 83 -13.33 25.27 -1.13
C PRO A 83 -13.57 23.85 -0.60
N VAL A 84 -13.09 23.56 0.61
CA VAL A 84 -13.43 22.32 1.35
C VAL A 84 -14.67 22.60 2.19
N LYS A 85 -15.63 21.68 2.21
CA LYS A 85 -16.72 21.78 3.18
C LYS A 85 -16.20 21.55 4.61
N PRO A 86 -16.74 22.20 5.64
CA PRO A 86 -16.25 22.05 7.03
C PRO A 86 -16.30 20.61 7.55
N ASP A 87 -17.27 19.83 7.08
CA ASP A 87 -17.52 18.43 7.42
C ASP A 87 -16.75 17.43 6.53
N CYS A 88 -15.81 17.90 5.71
CA CYS A 88 -15.00 17.05 4.83
C CYS A 88 -13.52 17.18 5.14
N LEU A 89 -12.78 16.07 5.05
CA LEU A 89 -11.33 16.03 5.06
C LEU A 89 -10.77 16.15 3.64
N ARG A 90 -9.81 17.05 3.44
CA ARG A 90 -9.07 17.15 2.17
C ARG A 90 -7.82 16.28 2.19
N PHE A 91 -7.76 15.35 1.25
CA PHE A 91 -6.60 14.52 0.97
C PHE A 91 -5.79 15.12 -0.17
N VAL A 92 -4.46 15.15 -0.02
CA VAL A 92 -3.52 15.61 -1.05
C VAL A 92 -2.62 14.44 -1.46
N CYS A 93 -2.70 14.06 -2.72
CA CYS A 93 -2.10 12.84 -3.23
C CYS A 93 -0.88 13.12 -4.09
N LEU A 94 0.19 12.39 -3.79
CA LEU A 94 1.47 12.41 -4.49
C LEU A 94 1.96 10.97 -4.68
N SER A 95 2.86 10.80 -5.62
CA SER A 95 3.67 9.60 -5.82
C SER A 95 4.90 9.97 -6.66
N ASP A 96 5.92 9.12 -6.72
CA ASP A 96 7.01 9.22 -7.70
C ASP A 96 7.69 10.60 -7.68
N THR A 97 8.05 11.07 -6.49
CA THR A 97 8.74 12.36 -6.36
C THR A 97 10.24 12.23 -6.55
N HIS A 98 10.81 11.01 -6.45
CA HIS A 98 12.15 10.67 -6.90
C HIS A 98 13.22 11.62 -6.36
N SER A 99 13.21 11.81 -5.04
CA SER A 99 14.06 12.75 -4.30
C SER A 99 13.93 14.22 -4.73
N LYS A 100 12.83 14.68 -5.35
CA LYS A 100 12.70 16.09 -5.83
C LYS A 100 11.91 17.02 -4.90
N LEU A 101 11.39 16.49 -3.79
CA LEU A 101 10.68 17.28 -2.77
C LEU A 101 11.62 18.05 -1.83
N HIS A 102 12.82 18.48 -2.22
CA HIS A 102 13.79 19.12 -1.31
C HIS A 102 14.06 20.61 -1.62
N VAL A 103 13.23 21.24 -2.46
CA VAL A 103 13.43 22.64 -2.88
C VAL A 103 12.52 23.55 -2.05
N ASP A 104 13.09 24.11 -0.99
CA ASP A 104 12.38 24.80 0.10
C ASP A 104 11.38 25.88 -0.33
N ASP A 105 11.71 26.70 -1.33
CA ASP A 105 10.81 27.79 -1.75
C ASP A 105 9.66 27.31 -2.66
N MET A 106 9.77 26.13 -3.26
CA MET A 106 8.77 25.61 -4.21
C MET A 106 7.76 24.64 -3.58
N LEU A 107 8.08 24.05 -2.42
CA LEU A 107 7.26 23.01 -1.80
C LEU A 107 5.85 23.47 -1.46
N ASN A 108 5.70 24.63 -0.81
CA ASN A 108 4.39 25.16 -0.44
C ASN A 108 3.61 25.75 -1.61
N PHE A 109 4.29 26.07 -2.72
CA PHE A 109 3.63 26.50 -3.95
C PHE A 109 3.12 25.30 -4.75
N TYR A 110 3.91 24.23 -4.77
CA TYR A 110 3.59 23.01 -5.52
C TYR A 110 2.57 22.13 -4.79
N ILE A 111 2.71 21.96 -3.47
CA ILE A 111 1.80 21.12 -2.68
C ILE A 111 0.69 22.01 -2.09
N PRO A 112 -0.57 21.82 -2.53
CA PRO A 112 -1.69 22.61 -2.03
C PRO A 112 -1.98 22.31 -0.56
N PRO A 113 -2.70 23.20 0.16
CA PRO A 113 -3.14 22.92 1.51
C PRO A 113 -4.16 21.78 1.54
N GLY A 114 -4.07 20.95 2.58
CA GLY A 114 -5.03 19.91 2.89
C GLY A 114 -4.88 19.40 4.32
N ASP A 115 -5.76 18.49 4.72
CA ASP A 115 -5.77 17.92 6.07
C ASP A 115 -4.75 16.77 6.17
N ILE A 116 -4.74 15.89 5.17
CA ILE A 116 -3.93 14.66 5.14
C ILE A 116 -3.18 14.57 3.79
N LEU A 117 -1.88 14.32 3.83
CA LEU A 117 -1.08 14.05 2.64
C LEU A 117 -0.84 12.55 2.49
N LEU A 118 -1.03 12.02 1.29
CA LEU A 118 -0.78 10.64 0.91
C LEU A 118 0.35 10.58 -0.13
N HIS A 119 1.33 9.71 0.07
CA HIS A 119 2.42 9.47 -0.90
C HIS A 119 2.52 7.98 -1.27
N ALA A 120 2.28 7.64 -2.54
CA ALA A 120 2.22 6.26 -3.04
C ALA A 120 3.58 5.68 -3.49
N GLY A 121 4.65 5.95 -2.73
CA GLY A 121 5.98 5.39 -3.01
C GLY A 121 6.83 6.17 -4.01
N ASP A 122 8.06 5.69 -4.20
CA ASP A 122 9.11 6.32 -5.00
C ASP A 122 9.41 7.76 -4.56
N PHE A 123 9.54 7.95 -3.26
CA PHE A 123 9.94 9.25 -2.69
C PHE A 123 11.46 9.47 -2.75
N THR A 124 12.25 8.42 -2.96
CA THR A 124 13.71 8.47 -3.16
C THR A 124 14.11 8.04 -4.58
N MET A 125 15.40 8.18 -4.96
CA MET A 125 15.91 7.59 -6.19
C MET A 125 16.40 6.15 -5.99
N LYS A 126 16.89 5.78 -4.80
CA LYS A 126 17.46 4.44 -4.54
C LYS A 126 17.26 3.96 -3.10
N GLY A 127 16.48 4.65 -2.28
CA GLY A 127 16.29 4.31 -0.88
C GLY A 127 17.54 4.56 -0.03
N ARG A 128 18.43 5.48 -0.42
CA ARG A 128 19.60 5.76 0.43
C ARG A 128 19.16 6.50 1.70
N PRO A 129 19.74 6.21 2.88
CA PRO A 129 19.34 6.87 4.12
C PRO A 129 19.32 8.40 4.08
N LEU A 130 20.28 9.02 3.38
CA LEU A 130 20.31 10.49 3.20
C LEU A 130 19.17 11.02 2.33
N GLU A 131 18.67 10.23 1.36
CA GLU A 131 17.49 10.59 0.58
C GLU A 131 16.23 10.53 1.43
N ILE A 132 16.14 9.52 2.30
CA ILE A 132 15.03 9.35 3.24
C ILE A 132 15.02 10.49 4.26
N GLU A 133 16.18 10.89 4.81
CA GLU A 133 16.30 12.06 5.70
C GLU A 133 15.77 13.33 5.02
N ARG A 134 16.23 13.62 3.80
CA ARG A 134 15.78 14.81 3.04
C ARG A 134 14.29 14.81 2.76
N PHE A 135 13.74 13.66 2.37
CA PHE A 135 12.29 13.52 2.18
C PHE A 135 11.54 13.73 3.50
N ASN A 136 12.01 13.14 4.60
CA ASN A 136 11.40 13.31 5.92
C ASN A 136 11.44 14.77 6.39
N GLU A 137 12.55 15.48 6.18
CA GLU A 137 12.69 16.91 6.47
C GLU A 137 11.69 17.75 5.67
N ALA A 138 11.54 17.47 4.37
CA ALA A 138 10.58 18.13 3.52
C ALA A 138 9.14 17.93 4.00
N LEU A 139 8.76 16.69 4.34
CA LEU A 139 7.44 16.40 4.92
C LEU A 139 7.19 17.18 6.22
N GLY A 140 8.23 17.36 7.03
CA GLY A 140 8.17 18.14 8.27
C GLY A 140 7.81 19.62 8.05
N LYS A 141 8.10 20.17 6.87
CA LYS A 141 7.79 21.57 6.51
C LYS A 141 6.36 21.77 6.01
N LEU A 142 5.65 20.69 5.65
CA LEU A 142 4.29 20.77 5.11
C LEU A 142 3.24 20.91 6.23
N SER A 143 2.22 21.73 5.98
CA SER A 143 1.17 22.08 6.97
C SER A 143 0.16 20.97 7.26
N HIS A 144 0.11 19.92 6.44
CA HIS A 144 -0.78 18.76 6.60
C HIS A 144 -0.62 18.15 7.99
N LYS A 145 -1.72 17.83 8.66
CA LYS A 145 -1.69 17.33 10.04
C LYS A 145 -1.19 15.89 10.11
N LYS A 146 -1.54 15.10 9.10
CA LYS A 146 -1.06 13.73 8.92
C LYS A 146 -0.41 13.59 7.55
N LYS A 147 0.65 12.80 7.47
CA LYS A 147 1.32 12.39 6.24
C LYS A 147 1.42 10.89 6.26
N ILE A 148 0.89 10.21 5.27
CA ILE A 148 0.87 8.75 5.16
C ILE A 148 1.64 8.37 3.90
N VAL A 149 2.60 7.45 4.05
CA VAL A 149 3.56 7.11 3.00
C VAL A 149 3.68 5.60 2.90
N ILE A 150 3.69 5.07 1.69
CA ILE A 150 4.18 3.71 1.40
C ILE A 150 5.50 3.80 0.65
N ALA A 151 6.26 2.71 0.62
CA ALA A 151 7.43 2.56 -0.26
C ALA A 151 7.00 2.24 -1.71
N GLY A 152 7.91 2.49 -2.65
CA GLY A 152 7.84 2.05 -4.04
C GLY A 152 9.08 1.27 -4.47
N ASN A 153 9.24 1.06 -5.76
CA ASN A 153 10.33 0.25 -6.33
C ASN A 153 11.73 0.87 -6.11
N HIS A 154 11.81 2.19 -5.94
CA HIS A 154 13.06 2.91 -5.70
C HIS A 154 13.52 2.84 -4.24
N GLU A 155 12.67 2.46 -3.29
CA GLU A 155 13.02 2.33 -1.87
C GLU A 155 13.77 1.01 -1.57
N LEU A 156 14.92 0.79 -2.23
CA LEU A 156 15.71 -0.46 -2.13
C LEU A 156 16.03 -0.88 -0.70
N SER A 157 16.31 0.07 0.20
CA SER A 157 16.63 -0.22 1.59
C SER A 157 15.43 -0.61 2.46
N PHE A 158 14.20 -0.49 1.95
CA PHE A 158 12.99 -0.89 2.68
C PHE A 158 12.65 -2.35 2.41
N ASP A 159 13.10 -2.92 1.29
CA ASP A 159 12.88 -4.32 0.97
C ASP A 159 13.97 -5.19 1.61
N GLU A 160 13.61 -5.87 2.69
CA GLU A 160 14.55 -6.68 3.44
C GLU A 160 15.02 -7.93 2.68
N SER A 161 14.23 -8.39 1.71
CA SER A 161 14.62 -9.51 0.85
C SER A 161 15.80 -9.16 -0.05
N LEU A 162 15.98 -7.87 -0.38
CA LEU A 162 17.14 -7.41 -1.16
C LEU A 162 18.41 -7.28 -0.33
N PHE A 163 18.35 -7.33 1.01
CA PHE A 163 19.54 -7.27 1.86
C PHE A 163 20.30 -8.59 1.94
N THR A 164 19.71 -9.70 1.46
CA THR A 164 20.36 -11.01 1.38
C THR A 164 20.92 -11.28 -0.02
N GLU A 165 20.46 -10.57 -1.05
CA GLU A 165 20.89 -10.74 -2.44
C GLU A 165 21.95 -9.72 -2.86
N ALA A 166 23.08 -10.19 -3.40
CA ALA A 166 24.26 -9.37 -3.70
C ALA A 166 24.10 -8.39 -4.89
N ASN A 167 22.92 -8.23 -5.50
CA ASN A 167 22.78 -7.60 -6.82
C ASN A 167 21.55 -6.68 -7.00
N CYS A 168 21.33 -5.71 -6.11
CA CYS A 168 20.39 -4.60 -6.36
C CYS A 168 21.13 -3.30 -6.72
N PHE A 169 21.19 -2.98 -8.03
CA PHE A 169 21.63 -1.69 -8.61
C PHE A 169 22.81 -0.94 -7.92
N GLY A 170 23.78 -1.70 -7.41
CA GLY A 170 25.03 -1.19 -6.83
C GLY A 170 24.94 -0.57 -5.44
N GLU A 171 23.83 -0.73 -4.70
CA GLU A 171 23.76 -0.25 -3.32
C GLU A 171 24.37 -1.28 -2.35
N SER A 172 25.35 -0.84 -1.56
CA SER A 172 25.98 -1.71 -0.58
C SER A 172 25.13 -1.77 0.69
N VAL A 173 24.56 -2.95 0.95
CA VAL A 173 23.90 -3.30 2.22
C VAL A 173 24.74 -2.89 3.43
N GLY A 174 26.07 -3.00 3.32
CA GLY A 174 27.03 -2.60 4.36
C GLY A 174 27.00 -1.09 4.67
N VAL A 175 26.78 -0.24 3.66
CA VAL A 175 26.67 1.22 3.83
C VAL A 175 25.41 1.57 4.61
N VAL A 176 24.26 0.99 4.25
CA VAL A 176 22.99 1.19 4.96
C VAL A 176 23.11 0.72 6.41
N LYS A 177 23.62 -0.50 6.64
CA LYS A 177 23.82 -1.04 8.00
C LYS A 177 24.77 -0.18 8.85
N ARG A 178 25.86 0.33 8.26
CA ARG A 178 26.79 1.23 8.96
C ARG A 178 26.12 2.55 9.33
N TYR A 179 25.34 3.12 8.41
CA TYR A 179 24.58 4.33 8.65
C TYR A 179 23.59 4.14 9.81
N LEU A 180 22.76 3.10 9.75
CA LEU A 180 21.77 2.80 10.80
C LEU A 180 22.44 2.64 12.18
N ARG A 181 23.53 1.87 12.25
CA ARG A 181 24.32 1.71 13.49
C ARG A 181 24.88 3.03 13.99
N SER A 182 25.39 3.89 13.11
CA SER A 182 25.93 5.20 13.50
C SER A 182 24.88 6.16 14.05
N LYS A 183 23.59 5.95 13.71
CA LYS A 183 22.45 6.74 14.17
C LYS A 183 21.64 6.06 15.27
N GLY A 184 22.00 4.83 15.67
CA GLY A 184 21.25 4.04 16.65
C GLY A 184 19.88 3.55 16.16
N LEU A 185 19.66 3.49 14.84
CA LEU A 185 18.40 3.07 14.23
C LEU A 185 18.41 1.56 13.96
N LYS A 186 17.25 0.90 14.09
CA LYS A 186 17.09 -0.54 13.75
C LYS A 186 16.65 -0.71 12.29
N SER A 187 15.87 0.22 11.78
CA SER A 187 15.37 0.22 10.40
C SER A 187 15.45 1.60 9.77
N VAL A 188 15.60 1.66 8.43
CA VAL A 188 15.47 2.91 7.66
C VAL A 188 14.08 3.55 7.80
N ARG A 189 13.07 2.75 8.14
CA ARG A 189 11.70 3.23 8.40
C ARG A 189 11.64 4.22 9.56
N GLU A 190 12.53 4.08 10.56
CA GLU A 190 12.61 4.98 11.71
C GLU A 190 13.11 6.38 11.35
N ILE A 191 13.67 6.57 10.14
CA ILE A 191 14.05 7.90 9.64
C ILE A 191 12.80 8.75 9.33
N LEU A 192 11.67 8.12 8.97
CA LEU A 192 10.40 8.77 8.57
C LEU A 192 9.60 9.32 9.76
N THR A 193 10.20 10.12 10.63
CA THR A 193 9.56 10.66 11.85
C THR A 193 8.43 11.66 11.60
N ASN A 194 8.31 12.23 10.39
CA ASN A 194 7.25 13.15 9.99
C ASN A 194 6.13 12.47 9.20
N ALA A 195 6.13 11.14 9.10
CA ALA A 195 5.13 10.37 8.37
C ALA A 195 4.70 9.11 9.13
N ILE A 196 3.49 8.65 8.84
CA ILE A 196 3.04 7.30 9.15
C ILE A 196 3.42 6.44 7.94
N TYR A 197 4.37 5.53 8.13
CA TYR A 197 4.76 4.59 7.10
C TYR A 197 3.84 3.36 7.13
N LEU A 198 3.26 3.00 6.00
CA LEU A 198 2.45 1.80 5.83
C LEU A 198 3.18 0.79 4.91
N GLN A 199 3.13 -0.48 5.30
CA GLN A 199 3.59 -1.60 4.50
C GLN A 199 2.81 -2.83 4.93
N ASP A 200 1.88 -3.24 4.08
CA ASP A 200 0.92 -4.30 4.36
C ASP A 200 0.16 -4.03 5.67
N SER A 201 -0.16 -2.75 5.89
CA SER A 201 -0.72 -2.27 7.15
C SER A 201 -1.77 -1.17 6.93
N MET A 202 -2.63 -1.00 7.94
CA MET A 202 -3.74 -0.06 7.94
C MET A 202 -3.63 0.93 9.09
N VAL A 203 -4.04 2.17 8.85
CA VAL A 203 -4.25 3.18 9.87
C VAL A 203 -5.67 3.75 9.76
N THR A 204 -6.30 4.02 10.90
CA THR A 204 -7.59 4.72 10.94
C THR A 204 -7.37 6.17 11.38
N VAL A 205 -7.78 7.12 10.54
CA VAL A 205 -7.67 8.56 10.84
C VAL A 205 -9.05 9.19 10.70
N CYS A 206 -9.56 9.79 11.78
CA CYS A 206 -10.92 10.37 11.81
C CYS A 206 -12.01 9.40 11.32
N GLY A 207 -11.89 8.11 11.67
CA GLY A 207 -12.82 7.06 11.26
C GLY A 207 -12.66 6.56 9.83
N ILE A 208 -11.67 7.04 9.07
CA ILE A 208 -11.37 6.60 7.70
C ILE A 208 -10.21 5.59 7.74
N ASN A 209 -10.42 4.41 7.18
CA ASN A 209 -9.47 3.31 7.11
C ASN A 209 -8.60 3.42 5.85
N ILE A 210 -7.28 3.52 6.05
CA ILE A 210 -6.30 3.72 5.00
C ILE A 210 -5.30 2.56 5.04
N TYR A 211 -5.30 1.72 4.01
CA TYR A 211 -4.39 0.58 3.89
C TYR A 211 -3.31 0.86 2.86
N GLY A 212 -2.06 0.50 3.16
CA GLY A 212 -0.91 0.75 2.28
C GLY A 212 -0.07 -0.49 2.03
N SER A 213 0.32 -0.74 0.77
CA SER A 213 1.20 -1.84 0.39
C SER A 213 2.12 -1.50 -0.79
N PRO A 214 3.43 -1.84 -0.75
CA PRO A 214 4.39 -1.40 -1.76
C PRO A 214 4.55 -2.36 -2.96
N TRP A 215 3.95 -3.56 -2.91
CA TRP A 215 4.21 -4.62 -3.89
C TRP A 215 3.79 -4.21 -5.31
N GLN A 216 4.49 -4.75 -6.31
CA GLN A 216 4.15 -4.57 -7.71
C GLN A 216 4.52 -5.79 -8.56
N PRO A 217 3.89 -5.97 -9.73
CA PRO A 217 4.33 -6.95 -10.70
C PRO A 217 5.79 -6.73 -11.09
N ARG A 218 6.57 -7.81 -11.08
CA ARG A 218 8.02 -7.76 -11.31
C ARG A 218 8.41 -6.92 -12.53
N TYR A 219 9.24 -5.92 -12.30
CA TYR A 219 9.89 -5.11 -13.33
C TYR A 219 11.35 -4.86 -12.96
N CYS A 220 12.27 -5.29 -13.83
CA CYS A 220 13.71 -5.24 -13.60
C CYS A 220 14.10 -5.88 -12.23
N SER A 221 15.16 -5.36 -11.58
CA SER A 221 15.67 -5.84 -10.29
C SER A 221 15.54 -4.78 -9.19
N TRP A 222 14.38 -4.09 -9.15
CA TRP A 222 14.01 -3.12 -8.13
C TRP A 222 13.33 -3.77 -6.91
N ALA A 223 13.08 -2.97 -5.87
CA ALA A 223 12.41 -3.42 -4.64
C ALA A 223 10.94 -3.79 -4.87
N PHE A 224 10.42 -4.61 -3.96
CA PHE A 224 9.01 -4.99 -3.87
C PHE A 224 8.44 -5.63 -5.14
N ASN A 225 9.30 -6.27 -5.93
CA ASN A 225 8.94 -7.01 -7.11
C ASN A 225 8.36 -8.38 -6.74
N VAL A 226 7.17 -8.69 -7.25
CA VAL A 226 6.51 -9.99 -7.05
C VAL A 226 6.08 -10.56 -8.40
N ILE A 227 6.14 -11.88 -8.54
CA ILE A 227 5.68 -12.55 -9.77
C ILE A 227 4.15 -12.41 -9.88
N ARG A 228 3.68 -12.18 -11.11
CA ARG A 228 2.25 -12.09 -11.43
C ARG A 228 1.51 -13.40 -11.10
N GLY A 229 0.19 -13.33 -10.96
CA GLY A 229 -0.64 -14.48 -10.60
C GLY A 229 -0.64 -14.75 -9.09
N GLU A 230 -0.39 -16.00 -8.70
CA GLU A 230 -0.58 -16.46 -7.32
C GLU A 230 0.30 -15.73 -6.29
N GLU A 231 1.58 -15.49 -6.58
CA GLU A 231 2.49 -14.88 -5.61
C GLU A 231 2.07 -13.46 -5.22
N ILE A 232 1.72 -12.62 -6.21
CA ILE A 232 1.25 -11.27 -5.93
C ILE A 232 -0.16 -11.26 -5.34
N LEU A 233 -1.02 -12.22 -5.74
CA LEU A 233 -2.35 -12.38 -5.14
C LEU A 233 -2.28 -12.65 -3.64
N GLN A 234 -1.29 -13.43 -3.18
CA GLN A 234 -1.08 -13.67 -1.75
C GLN A 234 -0.84 -12.38 -0.96
N LYS A 235 -0.19 -11.37 -1.58
CA LYS A 235 -0.06 -10.03 -0.97
C LYS A 235 -1.39 -9.32 -0.90
N TRP A 236 -2.16 -9.36 -2.00
CA TRP A 236 -3.48 -8.70 -2.06
C TRP A 236 -4.49 -9.32 -1.11
N ASN A 237 -4.36 -10.61 -0.78
CA ASN A 237 -5.19 -11.29 0.23
C ASN A 237 -5.02 -10.74 1.65
N TRP A 238 -3.96 -9.96 1.93
CA TRP A 238 -3.78 -9.27 3.21
C TRP A 238 -4.57 -7.97 3.32
N ILE A 239 -5.10 -7.43 2.22
CA ILE A 239 -5.94 -6.23 2.24
C ILE A 239 -7.28 -6.61 2.89
N PRO A 240 -7.69 -5.98 4.01
CA PRO A 240 -8.98 -6.25 4.62
C PRO A 240 -10.13 -5.64 3.81
N GLU A 241 -11.37 -6.05 4.07
CA GLU A 241 -12.54 -5.60 3.29
C GLU A 241 -13.06 -4.21 3.71
N ASN A 242 -12.72 -3.73 4.90
CA ASN A 242 -13.18 -2.45 5.45
C ASN A 242 -12.26 -1.26 5.11
N VAL A 243 -11.65 -1.25 3.93
CA VAL A 243 -10.71 -0.21 3.50
C VAL A 243 -11.46 0.88 2.73
N ASP A 244 -11.39 2.12 3.19
CA ASP A 244 -11.96 3.27 2.47
C ASP A 244 -10.99 3.80 1.40
N ILE A 245 -9.69 3.84 1.75
CA ILE A 245 -8.61 4.32 0.89
C ILE A 245 -7.52 3.26 0.81
N LEU A 246 -7.34 2.67 -0.37
CA LEU A 246 -6.25 1.76 -0.67
C LEU A 246 -5.09 2.54 -1.31
N ILE A 247 -3.87 2.32 -0.82
CA ILE A 247 -2.64 2.87 -1.40
C ILE A 247 -1.75 1.71 -1.84
N THR A 248 -1.48 1.60 -3.14
CA THR A 248 -0.47 0.69 -3.68
C THR A 248 0.57 1.48 -4.47
N HIS A 249 1.78 0.97 -4.63
CA HIS A 249 2.74 1.69 -5.45
C HIS A 249 2.39 1.56 -6.95
N GLY A 250 2.23 0.32 -7.43
CA GLY A 250 1.82 0.04 -8.80
C GLY A 250 0.29 0.10 -9.00
N PRO A 251 -0.17 0.38 -10.24
CA PRO A 251 -1.59 0.44 -10.57
C PRO A 251 -2.23 -0.96 -10.73
N PRO A 252 -3.56 -1.07 -10.53
CA PRO A 252 -4.34 -2.19 -11.07
C PRO A 252 -4.39 -2.09 -12.60
N VAL A 253 -4.61 -3.22 -13.28
CA VAL A 253 -4.69 -3.21 -14.75
C VAL A 253 -5.83 -2.30 -15.25
N GLY A 254 -5.63 -1.58 -16.34
CA GLY A 254 -6.65 -0.74 -16.97
C GLY A 254 -6.80 0.68 -16.43
N HIS A 255 -6.35 0.95 -15.20
CA HIS A 255 -6.48 2.26 -14.57
C HIS A 255 -5.10 2.89 -14.35
N GLY A 256 -4.78 3.94 -15.11
CA GLY A 256 -3.53 4.68 -14.98
C GLY A 256 -2.27 3.84 -15.24
N ASP A 257 -2.38 2.72 -15.97
CA ASP A 257 -1.32 1.74 -16.18
C ASP A 257 -0.87 1.62 -17.65
N LEU A 258 -1.40 2.46 -18.53
CA LEU A 258 -1.08 2.45 -19.95
C LEU A 258 0.23 3.21 -20.20
N THR A 259 1.23 2.49 -20.71
CA THR A 259 2.52 3.09 -21.07
C THR A 259 2.45 3.81 -22.42
N LYS A 260 3.47 4.63 -22.76
CA LYS A 260 3.56 5.24 -24.11
C LYS A 260 3.64 4.24 -25.26
N ALA A 261 4.02 3.00 -25.00
CA ALA A 261 4.04 1.94 -26.00
C ALA A 261 2.64 1.35 -26.27
N GLY A 262 1.59 1.86 -25.61
CA GLY A 262 0.21 1.38 -25.77
C GLY A 262 -0.03 0.04 -25.08
N ILE A 263 0.83 -0.36 -24.15
CA ILE A 263 0.68 -1.60 -23.38
C ILE A 263 0.30 -1.27 -21.93
N ASN A 264 -0.73 -1.97 -21.43
CA ASN A 264 -1.10 -2.01 -20.02
C ASN A 264 -0.07 -2.83 -19.25
N VAL A 265 0.34 -2.34 -18.08
CA VAL A 265 1.31 -3.03 -17.20
C VAL A 265 0.82 -3.19 -15.77
N GLY A 266 -0.41 -2.79 -15.46
CA GLY A 266 -0.99 -2.93 -14.13
C GLY A 266 -1.21 -4.39 -13.73
N CYS A 267 -1.51 -4.59 -12.45
CA CYS A 267 -1.76 -5.93 -11.89
C CYS A 267 -3.21 -6.38 -12.11
N VAL A 268 -3.40 -7.55 -12.71
CA VAL A 268 -4.73 -8.13 -12.96
C VAL A 268 -5.39 -8.60 -11.67
N GLU A 269 -4.63 -9.26 -10.80
CA GLU A 269 -5.08 -9.72 -9.48
C GLU A 269 -5.48 -8.56 -8.57
N LEU A 270 -4.80 -7.41 -8.68
CA LEU A 270 -5.13 -6.21 -7.91
C LEU A 270 -6.47 -5.63 -8.37
N LEU A 271 -6.73 -5.51 -9.68
CA LEU A 271 -8.03 -5.06 -10.17
C LEU A 271 -9.16 -6.00 -9.70
N ASN A 272 -8.95 -7.31 -9.86
CA ASN A 272 -9.91 -8.31 -9.38
C ASN A 272 -10.16 -8.17 -7.87
N THR A 273 -9.12 -7.95 -7.07
CA THR A 273 -9.23 -7.74 -5.61
C THR A 273 -10.03 -6.49 -5.28
N VAL A 274 -9.72 -5.38 -5.93
CA VAL A 274 -10.39 -4.09 -5.73
C VAL A 274 -11.87 -4.20 -6.09
N GLN A 275 -12.21 -4.71 -7.27
CA GLN A 275 -13.58 -4.70 -7.76
C GLN A 275 -14.47 -5.78 -7.13
N LYS A 276 -13.93 -6.95 -6.82
CA LYS A 276 -14.74 -8.10 -6.38
C LYS A 276 -14.78 -8.29 -4.87
N ARG A 277 -13.79 -7.79 -4.13
CA ARG A 277 -13.65 -8.05 -2.70
C ARG A 277 -13.55 -6.80 -1.83
N VAL A 278 -12.55 -5.94 -2.07
CA VAL A 278 -12.24 -4.84 -1.14
C VAL A 278 -13.12 -3.63 -1.37
N LYS A 279 -13.39 -3.27 -2.63
CA LYS A 279 -14.27 -2.16 -3.03
C LYS A 279 -14.01 -0.83 -2.29
N PRO A 280 -12.74 -0.37 -2.21
CA PRO A 280 -12.45 0.91 -1.57
C PRO A 280 -13.05 2.06 -2.37
N ASN A 281 -13.45 3.14 -1.69
CA ASN A 281 -13.92 4.35 -2.38
C ASN A 281 -12.80 4.99 -3.22
N TYR A 282 -11.55 4.88 -2.74
CA TYR A 282 -10.37 5.45 -3.39
C TYR A 282 -9.24 4.43 -3.47
N HIS A 283 -8.61 4.34 -4.64
CA HIS A 283 -7.39 3.58 -4.85
C HIS A 283 -6.31 4.50 -5.41
N LEU A 284 -5.36 4.86 -4.56
CA LEU A 284 -4.23 5.73 -4.87
C LEU A 284 -2.99 4.88 -5.24
N PHE A 285 -2.31 5.28 -6.31
CA PHE A 285 -1.07 4.68 -6.77
C PHE A 285 -0.25 5.64 -7.62
N GLY A 286 0.87 5.15 -8.15
CA GLY A 286 1.72 5.88 -9.10
C GLY A 286 2.47 4.91 -10.01
N HIS A 287 3.81 4.94 -9.97
CA HIS A 287 4.76 4.09 -10.70
C HIS A 287 4.76 4.29 -12.22
N ILE A 288 3.60 4.26 -12.86
CA ILE A 288 3.45 4.48 -14.30
C ILE A 288 3.24 5.96 -14.55
N HIS A 289 4.35 6.71 -14.67
CA HIS A 289 4.34 8.17 -14.77
C HIS A 289 3.48 8.70 -15.94
N GLU A 290 3.31 7.92 -16.99
CA GLU A 290 2.53 8.29 -18.17
C GLU A 290 1.01 8.17 -17.94
N GLY A 291 0.60 7.43 -16.92
CA GLY A 291 -0.79 7.20 -16.56
C GLY A 291 -1.37 8.20 -15.56
N TYR A 292 -0.64 9.28 -15.22
CA TYR A 292 -1.10 10.31 -14.29
C TYR A 292 -2.53 10.78 -14.62
N GLY A 293 -3.39 10.80 -13.60
CA GLY A 293 -4.79 11.21 -13.73
C GLY A 293 -5.73 10.37 -12.89
N VAL A 294 -7.04 10.56 -13.12
CA VAL A 294 -8.10 9.91 -12.35
C VAL A 294 -9.09 9.22 -13.27
N THR A 295 -9.49 8.01 -12.89
CA THR A 295 -10.55 7.24 -13.55
C THR A 295 -11.49 6.63 -12.52
N THR A 296 -12.65 6.15 -12.95
CA THR A 296 -13.60 5.44 -12.07
C THR A 296 -14.31 4.33 -12.82
N ASP A 297 -14.66 3.28 -12.08
CA ASP A 297 -15.57 2.22 -12.50
C ASP A 297 -17.01 2.42 -11.98
N GLY A 298 -17.30 3.59 -11.40
CA GLY A 298 -18.59 3.93 -10.79
C GLY A 298 -18.68 3.60 -9.30
N GLU A 299 -17.75 2.84 -8.74
CA GLU A 299 -17.67 2.51 -7.31
C GLU A 299 -16.36 3.06 -6.71
N THR A 300 -15.22 2.72 -7.31
CA THR A 300 -13.89 3.17 -6.89
C THR A 300 -13.39 4.32 -7.76
N LEU A 301 -12.75 5.31 -7.13
CA LEU A 301 -11.91 6.32 -7.80
C LEU A 301 -10.45 5.84 -7.82
N PHE A 302 -9.94 5.60 -9.02
CA PHE A 302 -8.56 5.18 -9.26
C PHE A 302 -7.69 6.39 -9.59
N ILE A 303 -6.69 6.64 -8.77
CA ILE A 303 -5.88 7.86 -8.80
C ILE A 303 -4.43 7.48 -9.04
N ASN A 304 -3.91 7.74 -10.24
CA ASN A 304 -2.49 7.74 -10.49
C ASN A 304 -1.93 9.14 -10.17
N ALA A 305 -1.22 9.26 -9.06
CA ALA A 305 -0.65 10.50 -8.54
C ALA A 305 0.84 10.66 -8.84
N SER A 306 1.39 10.02 -9.89
CA SER A 306 2.79 10.19 -10.27
C SER A 306 3.13 11.66 -10.51
N SER A 307 3.94 12.25 -9.63
CA SER A 307 4.32 13.67 -9.63
C SER A 307 5.36 13.96 -10.71
N CYS A 308 6.29 13.03 -10.89
CA CYS A 308 7.24 13.07 -12.00
C CYS A 308 6.60 12.58 -13.29
N THR A 309 6.94 13.23 -14.39
CA THR A 309 6.73 12.69 -15.74
C THR A 309 7.76 11.59 -16.05
N LYS A 310 7.60 10.89 -17.18
CA LYS A 310 8.58 9.91 -17.68
C LYS A 310 10.03 10.43 -17.71
N GLY A 311 10.21 11.73 -17.98
CA GLY A 311 11.53 12.38 -17.98
C GLY A 311 12.05 12.74 -16.59
N TYR A 312 11.45 12.22 -15.52
CA TYR A 312 11.73 12.55 -14.12
C TYR A 312 11.59 14.05 -13.79
N LYS A 313 10.80 14.80 -14.56
CA LYS A 313 10.47 16.20 -14.24
C LYS A 313 9.27 16.23 -13.29
N LEU A 314 9.44 16.84 -12.12
CA LEU A 314 8.37 17.07 -11.13
C LEU A 314 7.44 18.17 -11.66
N SER A 315 6.38 17.79 -12.37
CA SER A 315 5.51 18.76 -13.05
C SER A 315 4.04 18.40 -13.10
N ASN A 316 3.66 17.15 -12.81
CA ASN A 316 2.25 16.81 -12.68
C ASN A 316 1.74 17.40 -11.37
N PRO A 317 0.60 18.13 -11.33
CA PRO A 317 0.13 18.74 -10.09
C PRO A 317 -0.39 17.67 -9.12
N PRO A 318 -0.34 17.92 -7.79
CA PRO A 318 -0.93 17.03 -6.82
C PRO A 318 -2.43 16.85 -7.07
N ILE A 319 -2.94 15.63 -6.88
CA ILE A 319 -4.37 15.34 -7.01
C ILE A 319 -5.01 15.47 -5.63
N ILE A 320 -6.12 16.20 -5.54
CA ILE A 320 -6.86 16.35 -4.29
C ILE A 320 -8.25 15.74 -4.40
N PHE A 321 -8.75 15.21 -3.27
CA PHE A 321 -10.14 14.81 -3.11
C PHE A 321 -10.61 15.07 -1.68
N ASP A 322 -11.92 15.27 -1.53
CA ASP A 322 -12.54 15.58 -0.24
C ASP A 322 -13.41 14.38 0.19
N VAL A 323 -13.22 13.89 1.41
CA VAL A 323 -14.00 12.79 1.99
C VAL A 323 -14.85 13.33 3.13
N PRO A 324 -16.18 13.11 3.12
CA PRO A 324 -17.04 13.44 4.25
C PRO A 324 -16.58 12.75 5.52
N LEU A 325 -16.57 13.47 6.64
CA LEU A 325 -16.30 12.89 7.95
C LEU A 325 -17.42 11.88 8.30
N PRO A 326 -17.07 10.66 8.76
CA PRO A 326 -18.07 9.74 9.27
C PRO A 326 -18.86 10.34 10.45
N PRO A 327 -20.10 9.89 10.70
CA PRO A 327 -20.89 10.36 11.83
C PRO A 327 -20.12 10.28 13.16
N GLY A 328 -20.12 11.39 13.92
CA GLY A 328 -19.42 11.48 15.21
C GLY A 328 -17.90 11.71 15.12
N GLN A 329 -17.33 11.85 13.93
CA GLN A 329 -15.93 12.21 13.72
C GLN A 329 -15.74 13.72 13.57
N SER A 330 -14.56 14.23 13.96
CA SER A 330 -14.19 15.64 13.80
C SER A 330 -12.72 15.77 13.37
N LYS A 331 -12.38 16.93 12.80
CA LYS A 331 -10.99 17.24 12.40
C LYS A 331 -10.03 17.36 13.59
N ASP A 332 -10.52 17.54 14.81
CA ASP A 332 -9.66 17.64 16.00
C ASP A 332 -8.86 16.34 16.24
N ARG A 333 -9.44 15.21 15.81
CA ARG A 333 -8.80 13.89 15.87
C ARG A 333 -7.56 13.77 14.98
N LEU A 334 -7.33 14.71 14.06
CA LEU A 334 -6.09 14.78 13.28
C LEU A 334 -4.85 15.04 14.15
N LEU A 335 -5.00 15.48 15.39
CA LEU A 335 -3.90 15.70 16.33
C LEU A 335 -3.66 14.52 17.28
N GLU A 336 -4.52 13.50 17.25
CA GLU A 336 -4.43 12.33 18.12
C GLU A 336 -3.33 11.37 17.63
N SER A 337 -2.76 10.58 18.55
CA SER A 337 -1.94 9.42 18.19
C SER A 337 -2.79 8.39 17.46
N VAL A 338 -2.18 7.64 16.54
CA VAL A 338 -2.89 6.63 15.75
C VAL A 338 -2.27 5.25 15.94
N GLU A 339 -3.09 4.23 15.78
CA GLU A 339 -2.64 2.84 15.76
C GLU A 339 -2.49 2.37 14.32
N VAL A 340 -1.38 1.70 14.03
CA VAL A 340 -1.13 1.02 12.76
C VAL A 340 -1.26 -0.48 12.99
N VAL A 341 -2.12 -1.11 12.21
CA VAL A 341 -2.41 -2.54 12.26
C VAL A 341 -1.76 -3.22 11.06
N SER A 342 -0.83 -4.14 11.31
CA SER A 342 -0.09 -4.87 10.26
C SER A 342 -0.75 -6.21 9.95
N TYR A 343 -0.78 -6.57 8.67
CA TYR A 343 -1.39 -7.79 8.14
C TYR A 343 -0.30 -8.68 7.52
N SER A 344 -0.38 -9.98 7.76
CA SER A 344 0.60 -10.94 7.27
C SER A 344 -0.01 -12.31 7.02
N LYS A 345 0.79 -13.27 6.56
CA LYS A 345 0.37 -14.65 6.26
C LYS A 345 -0.11 -15.43 7.49
N GLU A 346 0.34 -15.06 8.70
CA GLU A 346 -0.14 -15.65 9.95
C GLU A 346 -1.36 -14.84 10.41
N GLU A 347 -2.48 -15.49 10.71
CA GLU A 347 -3.77 -14.89 11.08
C GLU A 347 -3.75 -13.96 12.32
N SER A 348 -2.57 -13.70 12.91
CA SER A 348 -2.39 -12.69 13.94
C SER A 348 -2.07 -11.31 13.32
N SER A 349 -3.08 -10.44 13.24
CA SER A 349 -2.83 -9.00 13.08
C SER A 349 -1.96 -8.51 14.24
N SER A 350 -0.85 -7.81 13.94
CA SER A 350 -0.02 -7.18 14.98
C SER A 350 -0.31 -5.68 15.03
N LYS A 351 -0.36 -5.13 16.25
CA LYS A 351 -0.77 -3.75 16.51
C LYS A 351 0.44 -2.94 16.98
N THR A 352 0.71 -1.80 16.33
CA THR A 352 1.75 -0.85 16.73
C THR A 352 1.17 0.54 16.87
N VAL A 353 1.30 1.16 18.05
CA VAL A 353 0.85 2.54 18.26
C VAL A 353 1.95 3.52 17.82
N ILE A 354 1.64 4.41 16.88
CA ILE A 354 2.55 5.46 16.41
C ILE A 354 1.97 6.82 16.83
N GLY A 355 2.58 7.43 17.85
CA GLY A 355 2.22 8.75 18.33
C GLY A 355 3.08 9.84 17.68
N ILE A 356 2.44 10.82 17.03
CA ILE A 356 3.01 12.15 16.85
C ILE A 356 2.43 12.99 17.99
N SER A 357 3.25 13.43 18.96
CA SER A 357 2.69 14.11 20.12
C SER A 357 2.21 15.52 19.76
N LYS A 358 1.16 16.00 20.44
CA LYS A 358 0.69 17.39 20.36
C LYS A 358 1.83 18.40 20.61
N LYS A 359 2.78 18.05 21.49
CA LYS A 359 3.97 18.86 21.81
C LYS A 359 4.91 19.00 20.61
N ASP A 360 5.02 17.98 19.76
CA ASP A 360 5.82 18.03 18.53
C ASP A 360 5.16 18.86 17.43
N ILE A 361 3.83 18.91 17.41
CA ILE A 361 3.05 19.74 16.49
C ILE A 361 3.12 21.21 16.91
N ASP A 362 2.93 21.50 18.21
CA ASP A 362 2.93 22.86 18.75
C ASP A 362 4.33 23.49 18.68
N ASN A 363 5.39 22.74 19.00
CA ASN A 363 6.77 23.21 18.86
C ASN A 363 7.11 23.57 17.40
N LYS A 364 6.61 22.80 16.42
CA LYS A 364 6.81 23.05 14.99
C LYS A 364 6.03 24.27 14.49
N LEU A 365 4.81 24.49 14.98
CA LEU A 365 4.03 25.70 14.68
C LEU A 365 4.71 26.97 15.19
N LEU A 366 5.26 26.93 16.41
CA LEU A 366 6.03 28.03 17.01
C LEU A 366 7.28 28.38 16.19
N THR A 367 8.01 27.39 15.67
CA THR A 367 9.18 27.64 14.81
C THR A 367 8.79 28.30 13.48
N PHE A 368 7.66 27.88 12.88
CA PHE A 368 7.15 28.47 11.63
C PHE A 368 6.66 29.91 11.80
N GLN A 369 6.01 30.23 12.93
CA GLN A 369 5.60 31.61 13.25
C GLN A 369 6.80 32.52 13.53
N GLN A 370 7.84 32.00 14.21
CA GLN A 370 9.10 32.73 14.41
C GLN A 370 9.84 33.01 13.09
N LEU A 371 9.86 32.05 12.15
CA LEU A 371 10.47 32.24 10.82
C LEU A 371 9.70 33.22 9.92
N LYS A 372 8.37 33.34 10.09
CA LYS A 372 7.58 34.39 9.41
C LYS A 372 7.85 35.77 9.99
N LEU A 373 7.97 35.89 11.32
CA LEU A 373 8.24 37.16 12.00
C LEU A 373 9.64 37.71 11.75
N THR A 374 10.64 36.85 11.50
CA THR A 374 12.00 37.28 11.14
C THR A 374 12.12 37.74 9.69
N LYS A 375 11.33 37.18 8.75
CA LYS A 375 11.28 37.68 7.36
C LYS A 375 10.60 39.05 7.24
N THR A 376 9.56 39.33 8.03
CA THR A 376 8.89 40.67 8.03
C THR A 376 9.68 41.78 8.73
N LYS A 377 10.82 41.48 9.37
CA LYS A 377 11.71 42.49 9.97
C LYS A 377 12.97 42.75 9.13
N ALA A 378 13.11 42.08 7.99
CA ALA A 378 14.25 42.19 7.08
C ALA A 378 13.88 42.81 5.71
N GLU A 379 12.64 43.30 5.59
CA GLU A 379 12.16 44.24 4.56
C GLU A 379 11.85 45.57 5.24
#